data_AF-A0A6C1PLA0-F1
#
_entry.id   AF-A0A6C1PLA0-F1
#
_cell.length_a   1.000
_cell.length_b   1.000
_cell.length_c   1.000
_cell.angle_alpha   90.00
_cell.angle_beta   90.00
_cell.angle_gamma   90.00
#
_symmetry.space_group_name_H-M   'P 1'
#
loop_
_entity.id
_entity.type
_entity.pdbx_description
1 polymer ?
#
loop_
_entity_poly.entity_id
_entity_poly.type
_entity_poly.pdbx_seq_one_letter_code
_entity_poly.pdbx_strand_id
1 'polypeptide(L)'
;STYFPAWTITMPPDSPESITGTRIGDVRRRYIPQLIMAPRGQYDRIWNEFIAEINQIPQRDRDAHTAFLQREIDRRVEAAGGY
;
A
#
# COMPACT_ATOMS: atom_id res chain seq x y z
N SER A 1 12.38 -8.04 -18.91
CA SER A 1 11.41 -7.81 -17.82
C SER A 1 11.08 -6.34 -17.74
N THR A 2 10.03 -5.89 -18.42
CA THR A 2 9.55 -4.51 -18.30
C THR A 2 8.96 -4.32 -16.90
N TYR A 3 9.58 -3.44 -16.09
CA TYR A 3 9.13 -3.13 -14.74
C TYR A 3 8.00 -2.10 -14.82
N PHE A 4 6.80 -2.47 -14.35
CA PHE A 4 5.66 -1.55 -14.26
C PHE A 4 5.44 -1.11 -12.81
N PRO A 5 5.83 0.13 -12.46
CA PRO A 5 5.70 0.59 -11.10
C PRO A 5 4.23 0.78 -10.68
N ALA A 6 3.86 0.15 -9.57
CA ALA A 6 2.52 0.26 -8.98
C ALA A 6 2.12 1.72 -8.66
N TRP A 7 3.08 2.61 -8.40
CA TRP A 7 2.83 4.02 -8.08
C TRP A 7 2.36 4.89 -9.26
N THR A 8 2.31 4.34 -10.47
CA THR A 8 1.71 5.00 -11.65
C THR A 8 0.28 4.52 -11.93
N ILE A 9 -0.28 3.70 -11.05
CA ILE A 9 -1.65 3.17 -11.16
C ILE A 9 -2.59 4.12 -10.44
N THR A 10 -3.55 4.67 -11.19
CA THR A 10 -4.62 5.51 -10.64
C THR A 10 -5.86 4.67 -10.44
N MET A 11 -6.35 4.59 -9.20
CA MET A 11 -7.66 4.01 -8.90
C MET A 11 -8.77 5.02 -9.22
N PRO A 12 -10.00 4.56 -9.56
CA PRO A 12 -11.13 5.46 -9.74
C PRO A 12 -11.33 6.34 -8.47
N PRO A 13 -11.59 7.65 -8.63
CA PRO A 13 -11.90 8.52 -7.50
C PRO A 13 -13.07 7.96 -6.69
N ASP A 14 -13.00 8.13 -5.36
CA ASP A 14 -14.04 7.70 -4.41
C ASP A 14 -14.39 6.20 -4.42
N SER A 15 -13.63 5.37 -5.16
CA SER A 15 -13.76 3.93 -5.07
C SER A 15 -13.31 3.43 -3.68
N PRO A 16 -13.87 2.30 -3.19
CA PRO A 16 -13.44 1.68 -1.94
C PRO A 16 -11.92 1.42 -1.89
N GLU A 17 -11.32 1.02 -3.01
CA GLU A 17 -9.89 0.75 -3.14
C GLU A 17 -9.06 2.04 -3.05
N SER A 18 -9.54 3.14 -3.64
CA SER A 18 -8.90 4.46 -3.55
C SER A 18 -8.96 5.04 -2.13
N ILE A 19 -10.10 4.90 -1.46
CA ILE A 19 -10.27 5.29 -0.05
C ILE A 19 -9.32 4.46 0.83
N THR A 20 -9.25 3.15 0.59
CA THR A 20 -8.33 2.25 1.31
C THR A 20 -6.87 2.65 1.09
N GLY A 21 -6.49 2.95 -0.16
CA GLY A 21 -5.15 3.44 -0.49
C GLY A 21 -4.80 4.73 0.23
N THR A 22 -5.76 5.66 0.33
CA THR A 22 -5.61 6.92 1.08
C THR A 22 -5.37 6.64 2.56
N ARG A 23 -6.20 5.79 3.19
CA ARG A 23 -6.04 5.41 4.61
C ARG A 23 -4.67 4.77 4.88
N ILE A 24 -4.23 3.83 4.03
CA ILE A 24 -2.89 3.22 4.14
C ILE A 24 -1.80 4.30 4.00
N GLY A 25 -1.97 5.23 3.05
CA GLY A 25 -1.06 6.36 2.83
C GLY A 25 -0.93 7.27 4.04
N ASP A 26 -2.04 7.58 4.72
CA ASP A 26 -2.07 8.43 5.91
C ASP A 26 -1.35 7.76 7.09
N VAL A 27 -1.60 6.47 7.32
CA VAL A 27 -0.89 5.70 8.34
C VAL A 27 0.61 5.68 8.04
N ARG A 28 1.01 5.43 6.79
CA ARG A 28 2.44 5.46 6.39
C ARG A 28 3.07 6.84 6.62
N ARG A 29 2.39 7.93 6.22
CA ARG A 29 2.90 9.29 6.45
C ARG A 29 3.13 9.58 7.93
N ARG A 30 2.30 9.02 8.81
CA ARG A 30 2.46 9.17 10.26
C ARG A 30 3.65 8.37 10.81
N TYR A 31 3.76 7.08 10.50
CA TYR A 31 4.72 6.20 11.19
C TYR A 31 6.08 6.09 10.53
N ILE A 32 6.18 6.20 9.20
CA ILE A 32 7.46 5.98 8.50
C ILE A 32 8.56 6.96 8.97
N PRO A 33 8.30 8.28 9.12
CA PRO A 33 9.31 9.18 9.67
C PRO A 33 9.75 8.79 11.09
N GLN A 34 8.81 8.35 11.93
CA GLN A 34 9.09 7.93 13.31
C GLN A 34 9.93 6.65 13.36
N LEU A 35 9.65 5.69 12.48
CA LEU A 35 10.43 4.46 12.34
C LEU A 35 11.86 4.76 11.88
N ILE A 36 12.03 5.66 10.91
CA ILE A 36 13.36 6.09 10.43
C ILE A 36 14.16 6.75 11.56
N MET A 37 13.49 7.55 12.39
CA MET A 37 14.11 8.30 13.50
C MET A 37 14.06 7.55 14.84
N ALA A 38 13.69 6.27 14.84
CA ALA A 38 13.46 5.52 16.06
C ALA A 38 14.74 5.44 16.91
N PRO A 39 14.69 5.83 18.20
CA PRO A 39 15.80 5.60 19.12
C PRO A 39 16.11 4.12 19.26
N ARG A 40 17.35 3.79 19.67
CA ARG A 40 17.73 2.42 20.02
C ARG A 40 16.73 1.82 21.01
N GLY A 41 16.23 0.62 20.70
CA GLY A 41 15.25 -0.09 21.52
C GLY A 41 13.80 0.36 21.37
N GLN A 42 13.48 1.35 20.54
CA GLN A 42 12.09 1.80 20.33
C GLN A 42 11.48 1.37 18.99
N TYR A 43 12.29 0.89 18.04
CA TYR A 43 11.82 0.53 16.70
C TYR A 43 10.65 -0.46 16.74
N ASP A 44 10.79 -1.57 17.46
CA ASP A 44 9.77 -2.63 17.51
C ASP A 44 8.45 -2.14 18.10
N ARG A 45 8.49 -1.25 19.09
CA ARG A 45 7.29 -0.63 19.65
C ARG A 45 6.55 0.17 18.58
N ILE A 46 7.25 1.07 17.89
CA ILE A 46 6.67 1.92 16.85
C ILE A 46 6.19 1.07 15.66
N TRP A 47 6.91 0.00 15.32
CA TRP A 47 6.53 -0.94 14.27
C TRP A 47 5.23 -1.67 14.63
N ASN A 48 5.10 -2.16 15.87
CA ASN A 48 3.89 -2.83 16.33
C ASN A 48 2.69 -1.88 16.34
N GLU A 49 2.87 -0.61 16.73
CA GLU A 49 1.83 0.42 16.64
C GLU A 49 1.41 0.68 15.19
N PHE A 50 2.39 0.81 14.27
CA PHE A 50 2.13 0.95 12.84
C PHE A 50 1.32 -0.22 12.28
N ILE A 51 1.72 -1.47 12.57
CA ILE A 51 1.01 -2.66 12.11
C ILE A 51 -0.39 -2.76 12.74
N ALA A 52 -0.52 -2.41 14.02
CA ALA A 52 -1.82 -2.38 14.69
C ALA A 52 -2.77 -1.39 14.00
N GLU A 53 -2.29 -0.20 13.64
CA GLU A 53 -3.11 0.81 12.95
C GLU A 53 -3.45 0.39 11.52
N ILE A 54 -2.51 -0.22 10.78
CA ILE A 54 -2.81 -0.81 9.46
C ILE A 54 -3.87 -1.91 9.58
N ASN A 55 -3.84 -2.72 10.65
CA ASN A 55 -4.81 -3.79 10.86
C ASN A 55 -6.21 -3.31 11.28
N GLN A 56 -6.36 -2.03 11.67
CA GLN A 56 -7.69 -1.42 11.83
C GLN A 56 -8.40 -1.22 10.50
N ILE A 57 -7.65 -1.19 9.37
CA ILE A 57 -8.23 -1.21 8.04
C ILE A 57 -8.71 -2.64 7.75
N PRO A 58 -10.01 -2.84 7.44
CA PRO A 58 -10.56 -4.18 7.21
C PRO A 58 -9.72 -4.97 6.22
N GLN A 59 -9.36 -6.21 6.58
CA GLN A 59 -8.50 -7.06 5.75
C GLN A 59 -9.05 -7.20 4.32
N ARG A 60 -10.37 -7.43 4.19
CA ARG A 60 -11.06 -7.49 2.89
C ARG A 60 -10.78 -6.28 2.01
N ASP A 61 -10.78 -5.08 2.59
CA ASP A 61 -10.60 -3.84 1.83
C ASP A 61 -9.13 -3.68 1.41
N ARG A 62 -8.17 -4.07 2.27
CA ARG A 62 -6.74 -4.15 1.93
C ARG A 62 -6.45 -5.16 0.82
N ASP A 63 -7.14 -6.30 0.85
CA ASP A 63 -7.02 -7.36 -0.17
C ASP A 63 -7.60 -6.87 -1.51
N ALA A 64 -8.77 -6.21 -1.49
CA ALA A 64 -9.37 -5.62 -2.68
C ALA A 64 -8.47 -4.55 -3.33
N HIS A 65 -7.88 -3.67 -2.50
CA HIS A 65 -6.89 -2.68 -2.95
C HIS A 65 -5.66 -3.35 -3.60
N THR A 66 -5.10 -4.38 -2.97
CA THR A 66 -3.94 -5.12 -3.51
C THR A 66 -4.31 -5.84 -4.80
N ALA A 67 -5.48 -6.48 -4.86
CA ALA A 67 -5.96 -7.17 -6.05
C ALA A 67 -6.20 -6.21 -7.22
N PHE A 68 -6.67 -4.99 -6.97
CA PHE A 68 -6.76 -3.97 -8.01
C PHE A 68 -5.40 -3.63 -8.60
N LEU A 69 -4.41 -3.37 -7.74
CA LEU A 69 -3.03 -3.08 -8.18
C LEU A 69 -2.45 -4.24 -8.97
N GLN A 70 -2.62 -5.48 -8.50
CA GLN A 70 -2.12 -6.67 -9.20
C GLN A 70 -2.73 -6.80 -10.60
N ARG A 71 -4.07 -6.69 -10.72
CA ARG A 71 -4.75 -6.76 -12.02
C ARG A 71 -4.24 -5.72 -13.01
N GLU A 72 -4.00 -4.49 -12.55
CA GLU A 72 -3.51 -3.42 -13.41
C GLU A 72 -2.03 -3.61 -13.77
N ILE A 73 -1.21 -4.15 -12.87
CA ILE A 73 0.16 -4.57 -13.20
C ILE A 73 0.14 -5.66 -14.27
N ASP A 74 -0.67 -6.71 -14.09
CA ASP A 74 -0.78 -7.82 -15.03
C ASP A 74 -1.24 -7.34 -16.41
N ARG A 75 -2.28 -6.50 -16.47
CA ARG A 75 -2.74 -5.86 -17.71
C ARG A 75 -1.61 -5.13 -18.44
N ARG A 76 -0.78 -4.38 -17.72
CA ARG A 76 0.34 -3.62 -18.32
C ARG A 76 1.46 -4.54 -18.80
N VAL A 77 1.73 -5.63 -18.07
CA VAL A 77 2.69 -6.67 -18.47
C VAL A 77 2.23 -7.34 -19.77
N GLU A 78 0.96 -7.73 -19.86
CA GLU A 78 0.39 -8.34 -21.07
C GLU A 78 0.45 -7.39 -22.27
N ALA A 79 0.01 -6.13 -22.09
CA ALA A 79 0.02 -5.13 -23.15
C ALA A 79 1.43 -4.79 -23.67
N ALA A 80 2.47 -5.01 -22.85
CA ALA A 80 3.86 -4.81 -23.22
C ALA A 80 4.47 -5.99 -24.00
N GLY A 81 3.66 -6.98 -24.39
CA GLY A 81 4.10 -8.19 -25.08
C GLY A 81 4.55 -9.26 -24.08
N GLY A 82 3.66 -9.63 -23.15
CA GLY A 82 3.89 -10.71 -22.18
C GLY A 82 4.62 -11.91 -22.81
N TYR A 83 5.60 -12.44 -22.07
CA TYR A 83 6.63 -13.40 -22.52
C TYR A 83 6.16 -14.44 -23.54
#